data_AF-A0AA39MUA6-F1
#
_entry.id   AF-A0AA39MUA6-F1
#
_cell.length_a   1.000
_cell.length_b   1.000
_cell.length_c   1.000
_cell.angle_alpha   90.00
_cell.angle_beta   90.00
_cell.angle_gamma   90.00
#
_symmetry.space_group_name_H-M   'P 1'
#
loop_
_entity.id
_entity.type
_entity.pdbx_description
1 polymer ?
#
loop_
_entity_poly.entity_id
_entity_poly.type
_entity_poly.pdbx_seq_one_letter_code
_entity_poly.pdbx_strand_id
1 'polypeptide(L)'
;DSLQEYSRKSDCFRRVAGNIKVRCSALEMDEDERVAAAISMTLCELATAKHLSPPLECTLFSSENTPLYSQGHGDTQGKCVEALSRSAQFWSSYSGYLREVPQLCFSFRRWHDIDTARDIYSTITQEKIALLRYLSQRQRTEYAHMSAWESHLSVLPFLVVFLSRVHACNRVYRISRLLCRSFQPGWTLMLRVPSIAY
;
A
#
# COMPACT_ATOMS: atom_id res chain seq x y z
N ASP A 1 5.37 -8.92 -23.62
CA ASP A 1 4.81 -7.69 -23.03
C ASP A 1 4.78 -6.57 -24.05
N SER A 2 3.59 -6.24 -24.55
CA SER A 2 3.35 -5.11 -25.45
C SER A 2 3.89 -3.79 -24.88
N LEU A 3 3.80 -3.60 -23.56
CA LEU A 3 4.35 -2.45 -22.83
C LEU A 3 5.88 -2.29 -22.96
N GLN A 4 6.61 -3.42 -22.98
CA GLN A 4 8.06 -3.44 -23.09
C GLN A 4 8.53 -3.19 -24.54
N GLU A 5 7.63 -3.39 -25.50
CA GLU A 5 7.86 -3.07 -26.90
C GLU A 5 7.78 -1.55 -27.12
N TYR A 6 6.78 -0.88 -26.53
CA TYR A 6 6.64 0.58 -26.63
C TYR A 6 7.70 1.36 -25.83
N SER A 7 8.29 0.78 -24.78
CA SER A 7 9.41 1.43 -24.08
C SER A 7 10.66 1.53 -24.95
N ARG A 8 10.84 0.60 -25.90
CA ARG A 8 11.96 0.55 -26.86
C ARG A 8 11.75 1.37 -28.13
N LYS A 9 10.52 1.82 -28.41
CA LYS A 9 10.21 2.66 -29.60
C LYS A 9 10.68 4.11 -29.41
N SER A 10 10.66 4.87 -30.51
CA SER A 10 11.00 6.30 -30.54
C SER A 10 10.09 7.14 -29.64
N ASP A 11 10.52 8.35 -29.32
CA ASP A 11 9.82 9.23 -28.36
C ASP A 11 8.37 9.55 -28.77
N CYS A 12 8.08 9.58 -30.07
CA CYS A 12 6.72 9.74 -30.59
C CYS A 12 5.79 8.60 -30.12
N PHE A 13 6.19 7.34 -30.34
CA PHE A 13 5.41 6.18 -29.93
C PHE A 13 5.25 6.10 -28.41
N ARG A 14 6.31 6.40 -27.66
CA ARG A 14 6.28 6.38 -26.19
C ARG A 14 5.27 7.40 -25.66
N ARG A 15 5.21 8.59 -26.25
CA ARG A 15 4.25 9.65 -25.90
C ARG A 15 2.81 9.23 -26.18
N VAL A 16 2.53 8.74 -27.40
CA VAL A 16 1.18 8.28 -27.76
C VAL A 16 0.74 7.12 -26.86
N ALA A 17 1.61 6.14 -26.63
CA ALA A 17 1.35 5.03 -25.71
C ALA A 17 1.10 5.51 -24.27
N GLY A 18 1.82 6.53 -23.80
CA GLY A 18 1.60 7.17 -22.51
C GLY A 18 0.21 7.80 -22.39
N ASN A 19 -0.24 8.52 -23.43
CA ASN A 19 -1.58 9.10 -23.47
C ASN A 19 -2.67 8.00 -23.46
N ILE A 20 -2.49 6.94 -24.25
CA ILE A 20 -3.39 5.77 -24.24
C ILE A 20 -3.45 5.17 -22.83
N LYS A 21 -2.30 4.96 -22.17
CA LYS A 21 -2.23 4.40 -20.82
C LYS A 21 -3.08 5.20 -19.83
N VAL A 22 -2.94 6.53 -19.81
CA VAL A 22 -3.68 7.41 -18.90
C VAL A 22 -5.19 7.34 -19.15
N ARG A 23 -5.62 7.31 -20.41
CA ARG A 23 -7.07 7.21 -20.76
C ARG A 23 -7.64 5.86 -20.35
N CYS A 24 -6.95 4.78 -20.69
CA CYS A 24 -7.36 3.41 -20.39
C CYS A 24 -7.43 3.08 -18.90
N SER A 25 -6.63 3.76 -18.05
CA SER A 25 -6.74 3.63 -16.61
C SER A 25 -7.95 4.36 -16.02
N ALA A 26 -8.46 5.41 -16.69
CA ALA A 26 -9.51 6.26 -16.16
C ALA A 26 -10.91 5.79 -16.60
N LEU A 27 -11.10 5.44 -17.88
CA LEU A 27 -12.38 5.03 -18.48
C LEU A 27 -12.15 4.08 -19.67
N GLU A 28 -13.21 3.43 -20.16
CA GLU A 28 -13.17 2.75 -21.45
C GLU A 28 -12.93 3.78 -22.57
N MET A 29 -11.96 3.51 -23.45
CA MET A 29 -11.66 4.42 -24.57
C MET A 29 -12.84 4.50 -25.52
N ASP A 30 -13.31 5.71 -25.77
CA ASP A 30 -14.33 5.97 -26.79
C ASP A 30 -13.78 5.75 -28.21
N GLU A 31 -14.70 5.54 -29.15
CA GLU A 31 -14.41 5.29 -30.56
C GLU A 31 -13.57 6.40 -31.20
N ASP A 32 -13.91 7.68 -30.94
CA ASP A 32 -13.18 8.83 -31.45
C ASP A 32 -11.75 8.90 -30.88
N GLU A 33 -11.56 8.49 -29.62
CA GLU A 33 -10.23 8.44 -28.98
C GLU A 33 -9.39 7.31 -29.56
N ARG A 34 -10.02 6.18 -29.87
CA ARG A 34 -9.38 5.05 -30.54
C ARG A 34 -8.90 5.46 -31.92
N VAL A 35 -9.73 6.16 -32.69
CA VAL A 35 -9.37 6.66 -34.02
C VAL A 35 -8.23 7.67 -33.93
N ALA A 36 -8.29 8.64 -33.02
CA ALA A 36 -7.22 9.62 -32.81
C ALA A 36 -5.88 8.97 -32.40
N ALA A 37 -5.93 7.96 -31.54
CA ALA A 37 -4.76 7.18 -31.14
C ALA A 37 -4.16 6.40 -32.30
N ALA A 38 -4.99 5.76 -33.10
CA ALA A 38 -4.55 5.04 -34.30
C ALA A 38 -3.89 5.99 -35.30
N ILE A 39 -4.50 7.15 -35.59
CA ILE A 39 -3.89 8.18 -36.45
C ILE A 39 -2.54 8.60 -35.89
N SER A 40 -2.46 8.95 -34.60
CA SER A 40 -1.22 9.42 -33.98
C SER A 40 -0.09 8.37 -34.04
N MET A 41 -0.41 7.10 -33.81
CA MET A 41 0.54 6.00 -33.94
C MET A 41 1.01 5.81 -35.39
N THR A 42 0.10 5.91 -36.36
CA THR A 42 0.45 5.88 -37.79
C THR A 42 1.38 7.03 -38.14
N LEU A 43 1.11 8.24 -37.68
CA LEU A 43 1.99 9.39 -37.93
C LEU A 43 3.38 9.20 -37.32
N CYS A 44 3.47 8.61 -36.13
CA CYS A 44 4.75 8.22 -35.55
C CYS A 44 5.51 7.22 -36.43
N GLU A 45 4.81 6.25 -37.03
CA GLU A 45 5.42 5.29 -37.98
C GLU A 45 5.89 5.98 -39.26
N LEU A 46 5.04 6.82 -39.86
CA LEU A 46 5.38 7.55 -41.08
C LEU A 46 6.57 8.48 -40.88
N ALA A 47 6.67 9.13 -39.73
CA ALA A 47 7.82 9.97 -39.39
C ALA A 47 9.16 9.20 -39.34
N THR A 48 9.14 7.87 -39.16
CA THR A 48 10.37 7.06 -39.25
C THR A 48 10.84 6.84 -40.69
N ALA A 49 9.97 7.02 -41.68
CA ALA A 49 10.30 6.83 -43.08
C ALA A 49 10.76 8.15 -43.72
N LYS A 50 12.01 8.18 -44.22
CA LYS A 50 12.65 9.40 -44.77
C LYS A 50 11.96 10.04 -45.99
N HIS A 51 11.08 9.31 -46.68
CA HIS A 51 10.48 9.75 -47.95
C HIS A 51 8.94 9.83 -47.93
N LEU A 52 8.31 9.61 -46.78
CA LEU A 52 6.84 9.61 -46.66
C LEU A 52 6.42 10.77 -45.77
N SER A 53 5.95 11.85 -46.39
CA SER A 53 5.30 12.94 -45.65
C SER A 53 3.85 12.57 -45.34
N PRO A 54 3.39 12.78 -44.09
CA PRO A 54 2.00 12.53 -43.74
C PRO A 54 1.04 13.51 -44.46
N PRO A 55 -0.23 13.12 -44.68
CA PRO A 55 -1.24 14.00 -45.27
C PRO A 55 -1.45 15.28 -44.46
N LEU A 56 -1.71 16.41 -45.13
CA LEU A 56 -1.91 17.71 -44.48
C LEU A 56 -3.17 17.72 -43.60
N GLU A 57 -4.17 16.91 -43.98
CA GLU A 57 -5.40 16.67 -43.23
C GLU A 57 -5.13 16.08 -41.83
N CYS A 58 -3.97 15.44 -41.64
CA CYS A 58 -3.59 14.78 -40.39
C CYS A 58 -2.65 15.62 -39.49
N THR A 59 -2.33 16.85 -39.89
CA THR A 59 -1.38 17.72 -39.16
C THR A 59 -1.75 17.95 -37.70
N LEU A 60 -3.05 18.05 -37.41
CA LEU A 60 -3.57 18.21 -36.05
C LEU A 60 -3.14 17.05 -35.13
N PHE A 61 -3.02 15.84 -35.66
CA PHE A 61 -2.65 14.63 -34.91
C PHE A 61 -1.14 14.40 -34.79
N SER A 62 -0.35 15.17 -35.53
CA SER A 62 1.12 15.09 -35.48
C SER A 62 1.71 15.85 -34.29
N SER A 63 0.97 16.78 -33.69
CA SER A 63 1.51 17.75 -32.73
C SER A 63 1.99 17.11 -31.43
N GLU A 64 3.22 17.47 -31.02
CA GLU A 64 3.90 16.97 -29.82
C GLU A 64 3.20 17.38 -28.51
N ASN A 65 2.46 18.50 -28.51
CA ASN A 65 2.01 19.16 -27.28
C ASN A 65 0.49 19.19 -27.09
N THR A 66 -0.31 18.66 -28.01
CA THR A 66 -1.77 18.63 -27.84
C THR A 66 -2.21 17.29 -27.27
N PRO A 67 -2.97 17.28 -26.17
CA PRO A 67 -3.59 16.06 -25.68
C PRO A 67 -4.54 15.48 -26.73
N LEU A 68 -4.55 14.15 -26.91
CA LEU A 68 -5.41 13.47 -27.91
C LEU A 68 -6.89 13.87 -27.81
N TYR A 69 -7.38 14.18 -26.61
CA TYR A 69 -8.77 14.58 -26.35
C TYR A 69 -9.14 15.98 -26.86
N SER A 70 -8.15 16.78 -27.26
CA SER A 70 -8.34 18.13 -27.80
C SER A 70 -8.14 18.19 -29.32
N GLN A 71 -7.74 17.07 -29.94
CA GLN A 71 -7.47 16.99 -31.37
C GLN A 71 -8.73 16.52 -32.11
N GLY A 72 -9.55 17.50 -32.51
CA GLY A 72 -10.46 17.36 -33.64
C GLY A 72 -11.77 16.61 -33.37
N HIS A 73 -12.90 17.33 -33.48
CA HIS A 73 -14.22 16.74 -33.61
C HIS A 73 -14.33 15.91 -34.92
N GLY A 74 -15.21 14.91 -34.94
CA GLY A 74 -15.27 13.81 -35.91
C GLY A 74 -15.10 14.16 -37.40
N ASP A 75 -15.46 15.36 -37.85
CA ASP A 75 -15.22 15.82 -39.23
C ASP A 75 -13.72 15.91 -39.58
N THR A 76 -12.87 16.35 -38.65
CA THR A 76 -11.42 16.46 -38.87
C THR A 76 -10.72 15.10 -38.82
N GLN A 77 -11.17 14.20 -37.94
CA GLN A 77 -10.70 12.81 -37.91
C GLN A 77 -11.07 12.10 -39.21
N GLY A 78 -12.32 12.23 -39.64
CA GLY A 78 -12.82 11.63 -40.89
C GLY A 78 -12.00 12.05 -42.10
N LYS A 79 -11.70 13.34 -42.24
CA LYS A 79 -10.83 13.86 -43.33
C LYS A 79 -9.41 13.28 -43.30
N CYS A 80 -8.81 13.14 -42.11
CA CYS A 80 -7.50 12.50 -41.99
C CYS A 80 -7.57 11.01 -42.35
N VAL A 81 -8.56 10.27 -41.87
CA VAL A 81 -8.74 8.84 -42.20
C VAL A 81 -8.98 8.65 -43.71
N GLU A 82 -9.79 9.51 -44.32
CA GLU A 82 -10.00 9.51 -45.77
C GLU A 82 -8.67 9.76 -46.50
N ALA A 83 -7.85 10.71 -46.05
CA ALA A 83 -6.55 10.99 -46.66
C ALA A 83 -5.57 9.81 -46.49
N LEU A 84 -5.54 9.16 -45.33
CA LEU A 84 -4.75 7.94 -45.09
C LEU A 84 -5.21 6.79 -46.01
N SER A 85 -6.49 6.69 -46.32
CA SER A 85 -7.04 5.66 -47.21
C SER A 85 -6.54 5.76 -48.66
N ARG A 86 -6.02 6.92 -49.08
CA ARG A 86 -5.48 7.15 -50.44
C ARG A 86 -4.18 6.38 -50.71
N SER A 87 -3.51 5.88 -49.67
CA SER A 87 -2.29 5.08 -49.77
C SER A 87 -2.47 3.74 -49.05
N ALA A 88 -2.27 2.63 -49.77
CA ALA A 88 -2.37 1.29 -49.20
C ALA A 88 -1.39 1.08 -48.03
N GLN A 89 -0.20 1.68 -48.07
CA GLN A 89 0.79 1.61 -46.99
C GLN A 89 0.28 2.33 -45.73
N PHE A 90 -0.30 3.52 -45.90
CA PHE A 90 -0.82 4.32 -44.78
C PHE A 90 -2.05 3.66 -44.17
N TRP A 91 -2.93 3.13 -45.02
CA TRP A 91 -4.10 2.37 -44.59
C TRP A 91 -3.74 1.10 -43.81
N SER A 92 -2.70 0.39 -44.24
CA SER A 92 -2.20 -0.79 -43.54
C SER A 92 -1.71 -0.45 -42.13
N SER A 93 -0.90 0.61 -41.98
CA SER A 93 -0.42 1.07 -40.67
C SER A 93 -1.60 1.54 -39.79
N TYR A 94 -2.50 2.36 -40.31
CA TYR A 94 -3.68 2.86 -39.59
C TYR A 94 -4.60 1.73 -39.11
N SER A 95 -5.00 0.83 -40.01
CA SER A 95 -5.90 -0.28 -39.67
C SER A 95 -5.25 -1.29 -38.72
N GLY A 96 -3.92 -1.41 -38.74
CA GLY A 96 -3.14 -2.13 -37.75
C GLY A 96 -3.29 -1.51 -36.36
N TYR A 97 -2.96 -0.23 -36.21
CA TYR A 97 -3.05 0.45 -34.91
C TYR A 97 -4.49 0.57 -34.40
N LEU A 98 -5.47 0.72 -35.28
CA LEU A 98 -6.88 0.75 -34.88
C LEU A 98 -7.30 -0.54 -34.15
N ARG A 99 -6.73 -1.69 -34.53
CA ARG A 99 -6.94 -2.99 -33.86
C ARG A 99 -6.03 -3.18 -32.65
N GLU A 100 -4.83 -2.61 -32.67
CA GLU A 100 -3.84 -2.75 -31.60
C GLU A 100 -4.18 -1.89 -30.37
N VAL A 101 -4.70 -0.67 -30.57
CA VAL A 101 -5.02 0.28 -29.49
C VAL A 101 -5.93 -0.33 -28.41
N PRO A 102 -7.04 -1.02 -28.73
CA PRO A 102 -7.85 -1.73 -27.72
C PRO A 102 -7.07 -2.80 -26.95
N GLN A 103 -6.18 -3.53 -27.62
CA GLN A 103 -5.36 -4.56 -26.97
C GLN A 103 -4.34 -3.95 -26.00
N LEU A 104 -3.75 -2.81 -26.38
CA LEU A 104 -2.89 -2.02 -25.50
C LEU A 104 -3.66 -1.51 -24.31
N CYS A 105 -4.89 -1.02 -24.53
CA CYS A 105 -5.76 -0.52 -23.48
C CYS A 105 -6.08 -1.58 -22.42
N PHE A 106 -6.46 -2.78 -22.87
CA PHE A 106 -6.70 -3.92 -21.99
C PHE A 106 -5.44 -4.29 -21.18
N SER A 107 -4.28 -4.26 -21.83
CA SER A 107 -2.99 -4.55 -21.18
C SER A 107 -2.66 -3.51 -20.10
N PHE A 108 -2.84 -2.21 -20.39
CA PHE A 108 -2.59 -1.13 -19.44
C PHE A 108 -3.53 -1.18 -18.24
N ARG A 109 -4.81 -1.46 -18.47
CA ARG A 109 -5.81 -1.57 -17.40
C ARG A 109 -5.48 -2.72 -16.45
N ARG A 110 -5.19 -3.91 -17.00
CA ARG A 110 -4.76 -5.06 -16.19
C ARG A 110 -3.55 -4.72 -15.33
N TRP A 111 -2.58 -4.01 -15.89
CA TRP A 111 -1.36 -3.64 -15.17
C TRP A 111 -1.66 -2.63 -14.05
N HIS A 112 -2.48 -1.61 -14.33
CA HIS A 112 -2.96 -0.65 -13.35
C HIS A 112 -3.71 -1.32 -12.19
N ASP A 113 -4.57 -2.29 -12.49
CA ASP A 113 -5.32 -3.04 -11.47
C ASP A 113 -4.40 -3.88 -10.59
N ILE A 114 -3.36 -4.50 -11.18
CA ILE A 114 -2.33 -5.26 -10.43
C ILE A 114 -1.56 -4.34 -9.48
N ASP A 115 -1.12 -3.18 -9.96
CA ASP A 115 -0.39 -2.21 -9.13
C ASP A 115 -1.25 -1.66 -8.00
N THR A 116 -2.51 -1.33 -8.30
CA THR A 116 -3.49 -0.86 -7.31
C THR A 116 -3.71 -1.92 -6.23
N ALA A 117 -3.91 -3.18 -6.63
CA ALA A 117 -4.06 -4.28 -5.69
C ALA A 117 -2.81 -4.43 -4.80
N ARG A 118 -1.61 -4.38 -5.40
CA ARG A 118 -0.34 -4.49 -4.68
C ARG A 118 -0.17 -3.40 -3.62
N ASP A 119 -0.53 -2.17 -3.96
CA ASP A 119 -0.45 -1.02 -3.04
C ASP A 119 -1.43 -1.17 -1.86
N ILE A 120 -2.68 -1.57 -2.14
CA ILE A 120 -3.68 -1.88 -1.12
C ILE A 120 -3.18 -2.98 -0.18
N TYR A 121 -2.67 -4.09 -0.73
CA TYR A 121 -2.14 -5.19 0.07
C TYR A 121 -0.94 -4.79 0.93
N SER A 122 -0.05 -3.96 0.39
CA SER A 122 1.09 -3.41 1.14
C SER A 122 0.60 -2.61 2.34
N THR A 123 -0.35 -1.69 2.11
CA THR A 123 -0.92 -0.83 3.15
C THR A 123 -1.62 -1.66 4.24
N ILE A 124 -2.51 -2.58 3.85
CA ILE A 124 -3.21 -3.47 4.79
C ILE A 124 -2.21 -4.31 5.60
N THR A 125 -1.15 -4.81 4.96
CA THR A 125 -0.15 -5.64 5.65
C THR A 125 0.59 -4.83 6.71
N GLN A 126 0.95 -3.58 6.41
CA GLN A 126 1.60 -2.67 7.37
C GLN A 126 0.69 -2.37 8.56
N GLU A 127 -0.58 -2.04 8.31
CA GLU A 127 -1.58 -1.80 9.36
C GLU A 127 -1.81 -3.03 10.23
N LYS A 128 -1.91 -4.22 9.61
CA LYS A 128 -2.06 -5.49 10.32
C LYS A 128 -0.87 -5.77 11.23
N ILE A 129 0.35 -5.52 10.76
CA ILE A 129 1.56 -5.67 11.59
C ILE A 129 1.52 -4.69 12.77
N ALA A 130 1.12 -3.44 12.54
CA ALA A 130 1.00 -2.45 13.61
C ALA A 130 -0.04 -2.88 14.67
N LEU A 131 -1.21 -3.36 14.23
CA LEU A 131 -2.25 -3.88 15.11
C LEU A 131 -1.76 -5.08 15.93
N LEU A 132 -1.10 -6.05 15.30
CA LEU A 132 -0.59 -7.23 16.00
C LEU A 132 0.47 -6.85 17.05
N ARG A 133 1.33 -5.88 16.76
CA ARG A 133 2.30 -5.35 17.73
C ARG A 133 1.59 -4.69 18.91
N TYR A 134 0.59 -3.86 18.66
CA TYR A 134 -0.21 -3.22 19.70
C TYR A 134 -0.91 -4.25 20.59
N LEU A 135 -1.59 -5.24 20.01
CA LEU A 135 -2.26 -6.30 20.76
C LEU A 135 -1.28 -7.13 21.59
N SER A 136 -0.11 -7.46 21.03
CA SER A 136 0.94 -8.18 21.76
C SER A 136 1.48 -7.37 22.94
N GLN A 137 1.70 -6.07 22.76
CA GLN A 137 2.14 -5.18 23.84
C GLN A 137 1.09 -5.09 24.94
N ARG A 138 -0.18 -4.89 24.58
CA ARG A 138 -1.30 -4.85 25.53
C ARG A 138 -1.42 -6.17 26.30
N GLN A 139 -1.28 -7.30 25.63
CA GLN A 139 -1.33 -8.60 26.30
C GLN A 139 -0.20 -8.76 27.32
N ARG A 140 1.02 -8.32 27.00
CA ARG A 140 2.15 -8.33 27.93
C ARG A 140 1.90 -7.44 29.15
N THR A 141 1.33 -6.25 28.97
CA THR A 141 1.01 -5.36 30.09
C THR A 141 -0.05 -5.96 31.00
N GLU A 142 -1.11 -6.55 30.45
CA GLU A 142 -2.16 -7.24 31.23
C GLU A 142 -1.57 -8.40 32.03
N TYR A 143 -0.72 -9.24 31.41
CA TYR A 143 -0.05 -10.33 32.12
C TYR A 143 0.88 -9.84 33.23
N ALA A 144 1.64 -8.76 32.99
CA ALA A 144 2.50 -8.17 34.01
C ALA A 144 1.69 -7.64 35.21
N HIS A 145 0.57 -6.96 34.94
CA HIS A 145 -0.35 -6.53 36.00
C HIS A 145 -0.92 -7.71 36.77
N MET A 146 -1.40 -8.74 36.08
CA MET A 146 -1.97 -9.92 36.72
C MET A 146 -0.93 -10.66 37.59
N SER A 147 0.29 -10.83 37.10
CA SER A 147 1.40 -11.43 37.86
C SER A 147 1.76 -10.60 39.10
N ALA A 148 1.78 -9.26 38.98
CA ALA A 148 2.01 -8.39 40.12
C ALA A 148 0.89 -8.52 41.17
N TRP A 149 -0.37 -8.54 40.74
CA TRP A 149 -1.51 -8.77 41.65
C TRP A 149 -1.45 -10.12 42.35
N GLU A 150 -1.11 -11.18 41.63
CA GLU A 150 -0.97 -12.52 42.18
C GLU A 150 0.15 -12.58 43.23
N SER A 151 1.27 -11.90 42.97
CA SER A 151 2.36 -11.77 43.95
C SER A 151 1.89 -11.08 45.23
N HIS A 152 1.09 -10.02 45.15
CA HIS A 152 0.55 -9.33 46.32
C HIS A 152 -0.43 -10.20 47.11
N LEU A 153 -1.33 -10.90 46.41
CA LEU A 153 -2.27 -11.84 47.03
C LEU A 153 -1.55 -12.98 47.76
N SER A 154 -0.41 -13.45 47.24
CA SER A 154 0.38 -14.51 47.87
C SER A 154 0.96 -14.13 49.26
N VAL A 155 1.09 -12.83 49.55
CA VAL A 155 1.61 -12.31 50.84
C VAL A 155 0.51 -12.17 51.89
N LEU A 156 -0.75 -12.00 51.47
CA LEU A 156 -1.87 -11.82 52.40
C LEU A 156 -2.05 -12.97 53.42
N PRO A 157 -1.92 -14.25 53.06
CA PRO A 157 -1.97 -15.35 54.03
C PRO A 157 -0.91 -15.22 55.11
N PHE A 158 0.32 -14.82 54.75
CA PHE A 158 1.41 -14.62 55.71
C PHE A 158 1.09 -13.47 56.67
N LEU A 159 0.53 -12.36 56.17
CA LEU A 159 0.12 -11.24 57.01
C LEU A 159 -1.02 -11.62 57.95
N VAL A 160 -2.00 -12.42 57.50
CA VAL A 160 -3.10 -12.91 58.35
C VAL A 160 -2.56 -13.83 59.47
N VAL A 161 -1.62 -14.73 59.15
CA VAL A 161 -0.94 -15.58 60.14
C VAL A 161 -0.11 -14.75 61.13
N PHE A 162 0.59 -13.74 60.65
CA PHE A 162 1.39 -12.86 61.50
C PHE A 162 0.51 -12.03 62.45
N LEU A 163 -0.55 -11.40 61.93
CA LEU A 163 -1.48 -10.58 62.71
C LEU A 163 -2.26 -11.42 63.73
N SER A 164 -2.66 -12.65 63.40
CA SER A 164 -3.31 -13.55 64.35
C SER A 164 -2.37 -13.96 65.50
N ARG A 165 -1.08 -14.19 65.22
CA ARG A 165 -0.06 -14.42 66.27
C ARG A 165 0.19 -13.19 67.13
N VAL A 166 0.28 -12.00 66.54
CA VAL A 166 0.43 -10.74 67.28
C VAL A 166 -0.81 -10.46 68.15
N HIS A 167 -2.02 -10.69 67.63
CA HIS A 167 -3.25 -10.53 68.39
C HIS A 167 -3.37 -11.55 69.54
N ALA A 168 -2.92 -12.79 69.34
CA ALA A 168 -2.80 -13.77 70.42
C ALA A 168 -1.79 -13.30 71.49
N CYS A 169 -0.66 -12.74 71.07
CA CYS A 169 0.34 -12.16 71.98
C CYS A 169 -0.22 -10.96 72.77
N ASN A 170 -0.99 -10.09 72.12
CA ASN A 170 -1.60 -8.90 72.75
C ASN A 170 -2.76 -9.26 73.71
N ARG A 171 -3.54 -10.32 73.41
CA ARG A 171 -4.53 -10.88 74.34
C ARG A 171 -3.87 -11.48 75.58
N VAL A 172 -2.74 -12.16 75.43
CA VAL A 172 -1.95 -12.68 76.56
C VAL A 172 -1.36 -11.52 77.37
N TYR A 173 -0.86 -10.47 76.73
CA TYR A 173 -0.31 -9.27 77.38
C TYR A 173 -1.32 -8.52 78.26
N ARG A 174 -2.62 -8.57 77.93
CA ARG A 174 -3.69 -7.96 78.74
C ARG A 174 -4.07 -8.78 79.98
N ILE A 175 -3.74 -10.07 80.00
CA ILE A 175 -4.06 -10.99 81.11
C ILE A 175 -2.87 -11.18 82.04
N SER A 176 -1.62 -10.95 81.59
CA SER A 176 -0.44 -11.17 82.42
C SER A 176 0.59 -10.03 82.33
N ARG A 177 0.40 -8.99 83.15
CA ARG A 177 1.56 -8.30 83.75
C ARG A 177 2.25 -9.31 84.67
N LEU A 178 3.22 -10.07 84.17
CA LEU A 178 4.37 -10.59 84.95
C LEU A 178 5.35 -11.52 84.20
N LEU A 179 5.16 -11.88 82.92
CA LEU A 179 6.08 -12.81 82.26
C LEU A 179 6.45 -12.38 80.82
N CYS A 180 7.27 -11.34 80.72
CA CYS A 180 8.17 -11.17 79.57
C CYS A 180 9.53 -10.67 80.08
N ARG A 181 10.12 -11.45 80.98
CA ARG A 181 11.48 -11.24 81.51
C ARG A 181 12.31 -12.52 81.33
N SER A 182 12.28 -13.09 80.13
CA SER A 182 13.21 -14.14 79.68
C SER A 182 13.02 -14.47 78.19
N PHE A 183 13.21 -13.48 77.32
CA PHE A 183 13.69 -13.79 75.97
C PHE A 183 14.94 -12.95 75.72
N GLN A 184 16.09 -13.58 76.00
CA GLN A 184 17.42 -13.04 75.75
C GLN A 184 17.61 -12.76 74.24
N PRO A 185 18.51 -11.81 73.89
CA PRO A 185 18.78 -11.42 72.52
C PRO A 185 19.67 -12.49 71.86
N GLY A 186 19.18 -13.14 70.82
CA GLY A 186 19.92 -14.21 70.14
C GLY A 186 19.38 -14.60 68.77
N TRP A 187 18.60 -13.73 68.13
CA TRP A 187 18.22 -13.89 66.72
C TRP A 187 18.70 -12.67 65.97
N THR A 188 19.90 -12.83 65.43
CA THR A 188 20.47 -12.00 64.38
C THR A 188 19.41 -11.80 63.32
N LEU A 189 18.96 -10.56 63.21
CA LEU A 189 18.10 -10.07 62.17
C LEU A 189 18.88 -10.14 60.84
N MET A 190 18.96 -11.31 60.20
CA MET A 190 19.15 -11.34 58.75
C MET A 190 17.79 -11.10 58.10
N LEU A 191 17.39 -9.83 58.06
CA LEU A 191 16.56 -9.32 56.97
C LEU A 191 17.37 -9.48 55.69
N ARG A 192 17.34 -10.66 55.09
CA ARG A 192 17.73 -10.82 53.69
C ARG A 192 16.50 -10.49 52.86
N VAL A 193 16.31 -9.19 52.61
CA VAL A 193 15.49 -8.71 51.49
C VAL A 193 16.08 -9.38 50.24
N PRO A 194 15.30 -10.06 49.38
CA PRO A 194 15.78 -10.36 48.05
C PRO A 194 15.91 -9.02 47.32
N SER A 195 17.14 -8.59 47.05
CA SER A 195 17.40 -7.56 46.04
C SER A 195 16.78 -8.03 44.73
N ILE A 196 15.70 -7.36 44.32
CA ILE A 196 15.24 -7.37 42.93
C ILE A 196 16.22 -6.46 42.20
N ALA A 197 17.17 -7.05 41.49
CA ALA A 197 17.99 -6.35 40.51
C ALA A 197 17.18 -6.16 39.22
N TYR A 198 17.30 -4.97 38.63
CA TYR A 198 16.83 -4.62 37.28
C TYR A 198 17.55 -5.44 36.20
#